data_AF-A0A935XNM1-F1
#
_entry.id   AF-A0A935XNM1-F1
#
_cell.length_a   1.000
_cell.length_b   1.000
_cell.length_c   1.000
_cell.angle_alpha   90.00
_cell.angle_beta   90.00
_cell.angle_gamma   90.00
#
_symmetry.space_group_name_H-M   'P 1'
#
loop_
_entity.id
_entity.type
_entity.pdbx_description
1 polymer ?
#
loop_
_entity_poly.entity_id
_entity_poly.type
_entity_poly.pdbx_seq_one_letter_code
_entity_poly.pdbx_strand_id
1 'polypeptide(L)'
;MLGLLVTAGAVLVTGCSRDTQSGEQRRRDVDESVARRSAGDRAADTASLVTPVRGDSLIGAARGVGAEATVRAACATCHEGAHAAPLGRGEQPSAVCIDCHASSHEPIQAFYAGAVRGVAVPADTMFLARVSCVGCHSDTTFTAPVGAARNAALDGMCTSCHGRRFGGMLAMWRNGVEWRTQAVSAYVAQAVADPRLAGDAARARVRVARDAMQLLRTVGALHNVRGADQLFRAALDSTTAAYRRAGVTAPARPALGPDPASNECLGCHYGVESARTTIYDQRFDHASHVVRADVACKDCHSAATYFAGAKSGATDQGRAVDAKHGKTTLTAASCESCHHSPTTKVGCTACHAGDERLKKSVRVVMALKLKPEKAPTSRTVAFQHAQHEKSSCESCHTAPGSVRNIATCASCHTDHHKERASGCVSCHTSTMLATHTMDTHFKCATCHERETVAKLLPDRAFCVSCHVKQVNHEPGRECSPCHLHLSPSEVRRRMLAAEAARPAPPR
;
A
#
# COMPACT_ATOMS: atom_id res chain seq x y z
N MET A 1 110.38 -16.33 -22.19
CA MET A 1 109.44 -16.66 -23.27
C MET A 1 108.04 -16.25 -22.83
N LEU A 2 107.41 -15.37 -23.63
CA LEU A 2 106.03 -14.85 -23.56
C LEU A 2 105.59 -14.20 -22.23
N GLY A 3 105.29 -12.90 -22.12
CA GLY A 3 105.07 -11.87 -23.13
C GLY A 3 103.58 -11.58 -23.38
N LEU A 4 103.12 -10.52 -22.70
CA LEU A 4 102.20 -9.46 -23.14
C LEU A 4 100.68 -9.70 -23.33
N LEU A 5 99.97 -8.67 -22.83
CA LEU A 5 98.66 -8.12 -23.20
C LEU A 5 97.40 -8.71 -22.54
N VAL A 6 97.15 -8.26 -21.30
CA VAL A 6 95.80 -8.02 -20.79
C VAL A 6 95.43 -6.58 -21.14
N THR A 7 94.47 -6.38 -22.04
CA THR A 7 93.94 -5.05 -22.38
C THR A 7 92.93 -4.60 -21.34
N ALA A 8 93.24 -3.45 -20.73
CA ALA A 8 92.34 -2.67 -19.90
C ALA A 8 91.24 -2.02 -20.75
N GLY A 9 89.99 -2.37 -20.50
CA GLY A 9 88.82 -1.60 -20.91
C GLY A 9 88.34 -0.76 -19.74
N ALA A 10 88.74 0.52 -19.70
CA ALA A 10 88.20 1.50 -18.79
C ALA A 10 86.74 1.79 -19.16
N VAL A 11 85.78 1.35 -18.34
CA VAL A 11 84.42 1.89 -18.37
C VAL A 11 84.41 3.14 -17.51
N LEU A 12 84.47 4.28 -18.18
CA LEU A 12 84.16 5.59 -17.62
C LEU A 12 82.74 5.56 -17.04
N VAL A 13 82.67 5.82 -15.73
CA VAL A 13 81.46 6.24 -15.03
C VAL A 13 81.08 7.62 -15.58
N THR A 14 80.13 7.68 -16.50
CA THR A 14 79.38 8.89 -16.83
C THR A 14 78.14 8.95 -15.95
N GLY A 15 78.15 9.86 -14.98
CA GLY A 15 76.98 10.19 -14.19
C GLY A 15 75.87 10.77 -15.06
N CYS A 16 74.68 10.16 -14.99
CA CYS A 16 73.46 10.79 -15.48
C CYS A 16 73.06 11.92 -14.52
N SER A 17 73.54 13.12 -14.83
CA SER A 17 73.03 14.36 -14.28
C SER A 17 71.72 14.73 -15.00
N ARG A 18 70.69 14.98 -14.19
CA ARG A 18 69.55 15.90 -14.41
C ARG A 18 68.50 15.54 -15.45
N ASP A 19 67.36 15.12 -14.90
CA ASP A 19 66.03 15.56 -15.36
C ASP A 19 65.15 15.93 -14.15
N THR A 20 65.65 16.85 -13.32
CA THR A 20 64.98 17.37 -12.12
C THR A 20 63.79 18.27 -12.44
N GLN A 21 63.53 18.58 -13.71
CA GLN A 21 62.38 19.38 -14.16
C GLN A 21 61.06 18.60 -14.17
N SER A 22 61.06 17.26 -14.29
CA SER A 22 59.81 16.50 -14.44
C SER A 22 59.12 16.11 -13.12
N GLY A 23 59.83 16.19 -11.99
CA GLY A 23 59.30 15.85 -10.67
C GLY A 23 58.60 17.03 -9.98
N GLU A 24 59.13 18.24 -10.17
CA GLU A 24 58.58 19.45 -9.55
C GLU A 24 57.37 19.99 -10.30
N GLN A 25 57.34 19.83 -11.64
CA GLN A 25 56.17 20.09 -12.47
C GLN A 25 55.00 19.15 -12.07
N ARG A 26 55.27 17.85 -11.91
CA ARG A 26 54.26 16.86 -11.50
C ARG A 26 53.69 17.12 -10.11
N ARG A 27 54.47 17.70 -9.20
CA ARG A 27 53.99 18.06 -7.85
C ARG A 27 53.13 19.32 -7.88
N ARG A 28 53.49 20.33 -8.68
CA ARG A 28 52.66 21.54 -8.89
C ARG A 28 51.33 21.20 -9.55
N ASP A 29 51.34 20.31 -10.55
CA ASP A 29 50.11 19.88 -11.25
C ASP A 29 49.16 19.11 -10.32
N VAL A 30 49.69 18.34 -9.37
CA VAL A 30 48.91 17.63 -8.36
C VAL A 30 48.37 18.60 -7.29
N ASP A 31 49.18 19.53 -6.79
CA ASP A 31 48.75 20.51 -5.80
C ASP A 31 47.70 21.49 -6.37
N GLU A 32 47.83 21.89 -7.63
CA GLU A 32 46.83 22.72 -8.33
C GLU A 32 45.53 21.95 -8.60
N SER A 33 45.63 20.64 -8.88
CA SER A 33 44.48 19.73 -9.01
C SER A 33 43.74 19.51 -7.69
N VAL A 34 44.45 19.54 -6.55
CA VAL A 34 43.88 19.39 -5.20
C VAL A 34 43.26 20.71 -4.72
N ALA A 35 43.87 21.85 -5.03
CA ALA A 35 43.33 23.18 -4.72
C ALA A 35 42.00 23.45 -5.47
N ARG A 36 41.91 23.08 -6.76
CA ARG A 36 40.67 23.20 -7.55
C ARG A 36 39.53 22.29 -7.07
N ARG A 37 39.84 21.15 -6.43
CA ARG A 37 38.85 20.23 -5.84
C ARG A 37 38.32 20.66 -4.47
N SER A 38 39.01 21.60 -3.83
CA SER A 38 38.70 22.07 -2.47
C SER A 38 37.92 23.38 -2.45
N ALA A 39 37.84 24.11 -3.57
CA ALA A 39 37.17 25.40 -3.68
C ALA A 39 35.80 25.38 -4.37
N GLY A 40 35.27 24.20 -4.74
CA GLY A 40 33.95 24.05 -5.34
C GLY A 40 32.97 23.40 -4.36
N ASP A 41 32.02 24.19 -3.86
CA ASP A 41 30.86 23.70 -3.10
C ASP A 41 30.19 22.53 -3.83
N ARG A 42 30.23 21.34 -3.21
CA ARG A 42 29.64 20.12 -3.75
C ARG A 42 28.13 20.10 -3.54
N ALA A 43 27.41 20.72 -4.46
CA ALA A 43 26.20 20.08 -4.98
C ALA A 43 26.63 19.04 -6.01
N ALA A 44 26.19 17.79 -5.87
CA ALA A 44 26.51 16.73 -6.80
C ALA A 44 25.90 17.03 -8.18
N ASP A 45 26.70 17.57 -9.10
CA ASP A 45 26.31 17.80 -10.48
C ASP A 45 26.39 16.49 -11.28
N THR A 46 25.31 15.71 -11.23
CA THR A 46 25.12 14.51 -12.05
C THR A 46 24.77 14.82 -13.51
N ALA A 47 24.68 16.10 -13.91
CA ALA A 47 24.27 16.49 -15.26
C ALA A 47 25.37 16.35 -16.33
N SER A 48 26.64 16.12 -15.93
CA SER A 48 27.79 16.19 -16.86
C SER A 48 28.13 14.87 -17.60
N LEU A 49 27.46 13.75 -17.31
CA LEU A 49 27.78 12.43 -17.91
C LEU A 49 26.91 12.00 -19.11
N VAL A 50 25.98 12.84 -19.56
CA VAL A 50 25.03 12.47 -20.63
C VAL A 50 24.91 13.60 -21.65
N THR A 51 25.38 13.37 -22.88
CA THR A 51 25.06 14.26 -24.02
C THR A 51 23.87 13.72 -24.81
N PRO A 52 22.92 14.56 -25.26
CA PRO A 52 21.82 14.11 -26.12
C PRO A 52 22.35 13.68 -27.50
N VAL A 53 22.04 12.47 -27.93
CA VAL A 53 22.25 12.02 -29.33
C VAL A 53 20.97 12.28 -30.13
N ARG A 54 21.13 12.75 -31.38
CA ARG A 54 20.04 12.98 -32.34
C ARG A 54 19.43 11.64 -32.81
N GLY A 55 18.13 11.43 -32.57
CA GLY A 55 17.34 10.33 -33.11
C GLY A 55 16.04 10.06 -32.35
N ASP A 56 15.11 9.33 -32.97
CA ASP A 56 13.79 8.99 -32.40
C ASP A 56 13.84 7.94 -31.27
N SER A 57 15.02 7.40 -30.94
CA SER A 57 15.20 6.43 -29.85
C SER A 57 14.88 7.05 -28.48
N LEU A 58 14.26 6.28 -27.58
CA LEU A 58 14.07 6.66 -26.17
C LEU A 58 15.35 6.51 -25.34
N ILE A 59 16.47 6.15 -25.94
CA ILE A 59 17.74 5.88 -25.24
C ILE A 59 18.76 6.97 -25.60
N GLY A 60 19.46 7.52 -24.60
CA GLY A 60 20.61 8.41 -24.81
C GLY A 60 21.93 7.62 -24.81
N ALA A 61 22.98 8.15 -25.44
CA ALA A 61 24.31 7.52 -25.37
C ALA A 61 24.95 7.81 -24.00
N ALA A 62 25.30 6.76 -23.27
CA ALA A 62 26.09 6.86 -22.05
C ALA A 62 27.56 7.14 -22.41
N ARG A 63 28.08 8.34 -22.09
CA ARG A 63 29.54 8.59 -22.12
C ARG A 63 30.09 8.45 -20.71
N GLY A 64 31.22 7.76 -20.57
CA GLY A 64 32.00 7.75 -19.31
C GLY A 64 32.36 6.37 -18.74
N VAL A 65 32.02 5.26 -19.41
CA VAL A 65 32.55 3.93 -19.07
C VAL A 65 33.19 3.33 -20.32
N GLY A 66 34.47 3.63 -20.56
CA GLY A 66 35.35 2.92 -21.51
C GLY A 66 35.12 3.07 -23.02
N ALA A 67 34.17 3.87 -23.50
CA ALA A 67 33.80 3.93 -24.92
C ALA A 67 34.34 5.17 -25.68
N GLU A 68 35.65 5.44 -25.62
CA GLU A 68 36.28 6.41 -26.53
C GLU A 68 36.90 5.79 -27.80
N ALA A 69 36.61 4.52 -28.09
CA ALA A 69 36.98 3.93 -29.36
C ALA A 69 35.85 3.03 -29.88
N THR A 70 34.91 3.59 -30.64
CA THR A 70 34.10 2.78 -31.57
C THR A 70 35.02 2.26 -32.68
N VAL A 71 35.72 1.15 -32.42
CA VAL A 71 36.41 0.38 -33.45
C VAL A 71 35.41 -0.61 -34.02
N ARG A 72 35.03 -0.42 -35.28
CA ARG A 72 34.32 -1.43 -36.08
C ARG A 72 35.37 -2.41 -36.63
N ALA A 73 35.83 -3.35 -35.81
CA ALA A 73 36.77 -4.39 -36.24
C ALA A 73 36.01 -5.66 -36.64
N ALA A 74 36.32 -6.21 -37.83
CA ALA A 74 35.89 -7.55 -38.20
C ALA A 74 36.73 -8.59 -37.44
N CYS A 75 36.13 -9.74 -37.11
CA CYS A 75 36.72 -10.77 -36.24
C CYS A 75 38.17 -11.13 -36.62
N ALA A 76 38.49 -11.20 -37.91
CA ALA A 76 39.80 -11.63 -38.40
C ALA A 76 40.94 -10.62 -38.17
N THR A 77 40.66 -9.34 -37.92
CA THR A 77 41.68 -8.29 -37.90
C THR A 77 42.53 -8.26 -36.61
N CYS A 78 42.15 -9.03 -35.58
CA CYS A 78 42.86 -9.05 -34.29
C CYS A 78 43.35 -10.46 -33.85
N HIS A 79 43.09 -11.51 -34.62
CA HIS A 79 43.37 -12.90 -34.21
C HIS A 79 44.66 -13.53 -34.79
N GLU A 80 45.52 -12.77 -35.48
CA GLU A 80 46.68 -13.36 -36.19
C GLU A 80 47.86 -13.85 -35.32
N GLY A 81 47.82 -13.73 -33.99
CA GLY A 81 49.01 -14.06 -33.17
C GLY A 81 48.81 -14.82 -31.86
N ALA A 82 47.60 -15.00 -31.33
CA ALA A 82 47.46 -15.29 -29.90
C ALA A 82 47.15 -16.74 -29.50
N HIS A 83 46.71 -17.62 -30.40
CA HIS A 83 46.43 -19.01 -30.01
C HIS A 83 46.79 -19.99 -31.13
N ALA A 84 47.81 -20.83 -30.90
CA ALA A 84 48.03 -22.08 -31.63
C ALA A 84 47.00 -23.15 -31.23
N ALA A 85 45.73 -22.77 -31.14
CA ALA A 85 44.61 -23.68 -30.95
C ALA A 85 43.73 -23.57 -32.20
N PRO A 86 43.50 -24.68 -32.93
CA PRO A 86 42.51 -24.65 -33.99
C PRO A 86 41.15 -24.42 -33.32
N LEU A 87 40.64 -23.20 -33.43
CA LEU A 87 39.29 -22.88 -33.01
C LEU A 87 38.34 -23.80 -33.78
N GLY A 88 37.74 -24.76 -33.06
CA GLY A 88 36.61 -25.52 -33.56
C GLY A 88 35.53 -24.52 -34.02
N ARG A 89 34.96 -24.77 -35.19
CA ARG A 89 33.93 -23.93 -35.82
C ARG A 89 32.64 -23.94 -34.99
N GLY A 90 32.59 -23.14 -33.93
CA GLY A 90 31.37 -22.90 -33.18
C GLY A 90 31.36 -21.48 -32.64
N GLU A 91 30.38 -20.68 -33.07
CA GLU A 91 29.98 -19.45 -32.38
C GLU A 91 29.49 -19.83 -30.98
N GLN A 92 30.37 -19.75 -29.98
CA GLN A 92 29.97 -19.87 -28.58
C GLN A 92 29.99 -18.47 -27.97
N PRO A 93 28.84 -17.95 -27.49
CA PRO A 93 28.79 -16.69 -26.75
C PRO A 93 29.69 -16.80 -25.51
N SER A 94 30.65 -15.89 -25.37
CA SER A 94 31.52 -15.82 -24.19
C SER A 94 31.24 -14.52 -23.41
N ALA A 95 31.09 -14.67 -22.09
CA ALA A 95 30.94 -13.56 -21.16
C ALA A 95 32.10 -12.54 -21.26
N VAL A 96 33.33 -13.04 -21.41
CA VAL A 96 34.56 -12.22 -21.49
C VAL A 96 34.55 -11.28 -22.71
N CYS A 97 33.89 -11.67 -23.80
CA CYS A 97 33.83 -10.89 -25.02
C CYS A 97 32.85 -9.70 -24.93
N ILE A 98 31.78 -9.81 -24.12
CA ILE A 98 30.75 -8.77 -23.97
C ILE A 98 31.25 -7.56 -23.18
N ASP A 99 32.21 -7.76 -22.28
CA ASP A 99 32.80 -6.65 -21.49
C ASP A 99 33.54 -5.63 -22.37
N CYS A 100 34.05 -6.05 -23.53
CA CYS A 100 34.74 -5.16 -24.49
C CYS A 100 33.90 -4.86 -25.75
N HIS A 101 33.02 -5.76 -26.20
CA HIS A 101 32.13 -5.59 -27.36
C HIS A 101 30.72 -5.10 -26.97
N ALA A 102 30.69 -4.00 -26.23
CA ALA A 102 29.51 -3.36 -25.65
C ALA A 102 28.46 -2.84 -26.67
N SER A 103 28.84 -2.60 -27.92
CA SER A 103 27.97 -1.97 -28.93
C SER A 103 26.70 -2.78 -29.26
N SER A 104 26.74 -4.11 -29.09
CA SER A 104 25.56 -4.97 -29.24
C SER A 104 24.56 -4.85 -28.08
N HIS A 105 24.93 -4.18 -26.99
CA HIS A 105 24.13 -4.02 -25.75
C HIS A 105 23.96 -2.56 -25.34
N GLU A 106 24.22 -1.59 -26.22
CA GLU A 106 24.14 -0.15 -25.93
C GLU A 106 22.78 0.26 -25.31
N PRO A 107 21.62 -0.24 -25.80
CA PRO A 107 20.33 -0.01 -25.16
C PRO A 107 20.25 -0.42 -23.69
N ILE A 108 20.82 -1.60 -23.37
CA ILE A 108 20.80 -2.16 -22.02
C ILE A 108 21.73 -1.37 -21.11
N GLN A 109 22.92 -1.00 -21.60
CA GLN A 109 23.89 -0.21 -20.83
C GLN A 109 23.36 1.19 -20.52
N ALA A 110 22.75 1.86 -21.50
CA ALA A 110 22.14 3.16 -21.28
C ALA A 110 20.98 3.07 -20.28
N PHE A 111 20.14 2.03 -20.34
CA PHE A 111 19.09 1.82 -19.36
C PHE A 111 19.65 1.53 -17.94
N TYR A 112 20.69 0.70 -17.85
CA TYR A 112 21.41 0.39 -16.61
C TYR A 112 22.02 1.66 -15.98
N ALA A 113 22.55 2.55 -16.81
CA ALA A 113 23.08 3.86 -16.43
C ALA A 113 22.01 4.93 -16.18
N GLY A 114 20.73 4.64 -16.47
CA GLY A 114 19.63 5.60 -16.37
C GLY A 114 19.55 6.65 -17.49
N ALA A 115 20.28 6.46 -18.58
CA ALA A 115 20.28 7.32 -19.76
C ALA A 115 19.06 7.07 -20.66
N VAL A 116 17.85 7.37 -20.15
CA VAL A 116 16.58 7.27 -20.87
C VAL A 116 16.06 8.66 -21.22
N ARG A 117 15.75 8.89 -22.49
CA ARG A 117 15.24 10.18 -22.99
C ARG A 117 13.77 10.35 -22.62
N GLY A 118 13.45 11.52 -22.07
CA GLY A 118 12.06 11.93 -21.81
C GLY A 118 11.41 11.31 -20.56
N VAL A 119 12.13 10.46 -19.84
CA VAL A 119 11.72 9.92 -18.54
C VAL A 119 12.91 10.01 -17.60
N ALA A 120 12.72 10.61 -16.42
CA ALA A 120 13.76 10.66 -15.40
C ALA A 120 13.93 9.27 -14.79
N VAL A 121 14.96 8.54 -15.24
CA VAL A 121 15.31 7.22 -14.74
C VAL A 121 16.60 7.32 -13.91
N PRO A 122 16.60 6.90 -12.63
CA PRO A 122 17.85 6.86 -11.87
C PRO A 122 18.76 5.77 -12.42
N ALA A 123 20.07 5.97 -12.35
CA ALA A 123 21.03 4.89 -12.58
C ALA A 123 20.80 3.74 -11.59
N ASP A 124 21.03 2.51 -12.02
CA ASP A 124 20.89 1.36 -11.13
C ASP A 124 21.96 1.38 -10.03
N THR A 125 21.65 0.83 -8.85
CA THR A 125 22.60 0.80 -7.73
C THR A 125 23.83 -0.05 -8.05
N MET A 126 23.67 -1.15 -8.80
CA MET A 126 24.78 -1.97 -9.25
C MET A 126 25.63 -1.25 -10.31
N PHE A 127 25.02 -0.41 -11.16
CA PHE A 127 25.76 0.44 -12.10
C PHE A 127 26.63 1.45 -11.35
N LEU A 128 26.05 2.13 -10.35
CA LEU A 128 26.79 3.08 -9.50
C LEU A 128 27.91 2.39 -8.71
N ALA A 129 27.72 1.12 -8.34
CA ALA A 129 28.73 0.27 -7.73
C ALA A 129 29.73 -0.35 -8.73
N ARG A 130 29.62 -0.01 -10.03
CA ARG A 130 30.49 -0.46 -11.13
C ARG A 130 30.47 -1.98 -11.36
N VAL A 131 29.35 -2.64 -11.09
CA VAL A 131 29.15 -4.05 -11.42
C VAL A 131 29.02 -4.17 -12.94
N SER A 132 29.95 -4.90 -13.56
CA SER A 132 29.97 -5.15 -15.02
C SER A 132 28.97 -6.24 -15.42
N CYS A 133 28.76 -6.39 -16.73
CA CYS A 133 27.87 -7.39 -17.31
C CYS A 133 28.22 -8.81 -16.82
N VAL A 134 29.51 -9.17 -16.84
CA VAL A 134 29.99 -10.50 -16.44
C VAL A 134 29.83 -10.81 -14.95
N GLY A 135 29.60 -9.78 -14.12
CA GLY A 135 29.27 -9.97 -12.71
C GLY A 135 27.95 -10.73 -12.53
N CYS A 136 27.03 -10.61 -13.50
CA CYS A 136 25.77 -11.34 -13.53
C CYS A 136 25.70 -12.36 -14.68
N HIS A 137 26.41 -12.11 -15.79
CA HIS A 137 26.35 -12.92 -17.00
C HIS A 137 27.66 -13.67 -17.24
N SER A 138 27.78 -14.87 -16.68
CA SER A 138 28.88 -15.80 -16.95
C SER A 138 28.52 -16.83 -18.02
N ASP A 139 29.51 -17.56 -18.54
CA ASP A 139 29.29 -18.67 -19.48
C ASP A 139 28.32 -19.71 -18.90
N THR A 140 28.35 -19.95 -17.59
CA THR A 140 27.38 -20.80 -16.89
C THR A 140 25.95 -20.27 -17.03
N THR A 141 25.74 -18.95 -16.95
CA THR A 141 24.40 -18.36 -17.12
C THR A 141 23.94 -18.34 -18.58
N PHE A 142 24.87 -18.17 -19.53
CA PHE A 142 24.56 -18.17 -20.96
C PHE A 142 24.20 -19.55 -21.48
N THR A 143 24.98 -20.56 -21.08
CA THR A 143 24.79 -21.96 -21.49
C THR A 143 23.63 -22.64 -20.77
N ALA A 144 23.17 -22.09 -19.63
CA ALA A 144 22.02 -22.61 -18.92
C ALA A 144 20.73 -22.52 -19.79
N PRO A 145 19.92 -23.59 -19.83
CA PRO A 145 18.63 -23.58 -20.51
C PRO A 145 17.73 -22.44 -20.05
N VAL A 146 17.07 -21.80 -21.01
CA VAL A 146 16.10 -20.72 -20.73
C VAL A 146 15.02 -21.23 -19.77
N GLY A 147 14.60 -20.39 -18.84
CA GLY A 147 13.62 -20.74 -17.82
C GLY A 147 14.28 -21.00 -16.46
N ALA A 148 13.77 -21.98 -15.71
CA ALA A 148 14.15 -22.20 -14.32
C ALA A 148 15.67 -22.40 -14.11
N ALA A 149 16.33 -23.13 -15.02
CA ALA A 149 17.76 -23.40 -14.93
C ALA A 149 18.61 -22.13 -15.05
N ARG A 150 18.35 -21.28 -16.06
CA ARG A 150 19.02 -19.97 -16.18
C ARG A 150 18.75 -19.07 -14.99
N ASN A 151 17.52 -19.07 -14.46
CA ASN A 151 17.19 -18.25 -13.29
C ASN A 151 17.94 -18.69 -12.04
N ALA A 152 18.09 -20.00 -11.81
CA ALA A 152 18.89 -20.52 -10.70
C ALA A 152 20.38 -20.17 -10.86
N ALA A 153 20.92 -20.25 -12.09
CA ALA A 153 22.28 -19.83 -12.38
C ALA A 153 22.51 -18.34 -12.09
N LEU A 154 21.58 -17.48 -12.51
CA LEU A 154 21.61 -16.04 -12.23
C LEU A 154 21.47 -15.72 -10.73
N ASP A 155 20.59 -16.40 -10.00
CA ASP A 155 20.46 -16.26 -8.53
C ASP A 155 21.78 -16.64 -7.82
N GLY A 156 22.49 -17.65 -8.35
CA GLY A 156 23.85 -18.00 -7.93
C GLY A 156 24.85 -16.85 -8.09
N MET A 157 24.75 -16.07 -9.18
CA MET A 157 25.62 -14.90 -9.38
C MET A 157 25.33 -13.81 -8.34
N CYS A 158 24.05 -13.55 -8.02
CA CYS A 158 23.66 -12.59 -6.98
C CYS A 158 24.24 -12.98 -5.60
N THR A 159 24.11 -14.26 -5.23
CA THR A 159 24.55 -14.75 -3.92
C THR A 159 26.07 -14.87 -3.79
N SER A 160 26.83 -14.84 -4.89
CA SER A 160 28.31 -14.83 -4.86
C SER A 160 28.87 -13.53 -4.25
N CYS A 161 28.22 -12.39 -4.50
CA CYS A 161 28.59 -11.09 -3.94
C CYS A 161 27.83 -10.78 -2.64
N HIS A 162 26.53 -11.08 -2.60
CA HIS A 162 25.65 -10.66 -1.49
C HIS A 162 25.49 -11.72 -0.38
N GLY A 163 25.92 -12.96 -0.64
CA GLY A 163 25.75 -14.10 0.26
C GLY A 163 24.35 -14.73 0.22
N ARG A 164 24.20 -15.88 0.89
CA ARG A 164 22.97 -16.71 0.84
C ARG A 164 21.69 -16.02 1.34
N ARG A 165 21.81 -14.96 2.15
CA ARG A 165 20.65 -14.21 2.68
C ARG A 165 19.89 -13.44 1.59
N PHE A 166 20.51 -13.23 0.43
CA PHE A 166 19.89 -12.60 -0.74
C PHE A 166 19.28 -13.61 -1.71
N GLY A 167 19.34 -14.91 -1.40
CA GLY A 167 18.74 -15.95 -2.25
C GLY A 167 17.24 -15.69 -2.45
N GLY A 168 16.77 -15.83 -3.69
CA GLY A 168 15.38 -15.59 -4.05
C GLY A 168 15.01 -14.13 -4.31
N MET A 169 15.91 -13.17 -4.08
CA MET A 169 15.67 -11.76 -4.40
C MET A 169 15.40 -11.56 -5.90
N LEU A 170 16.15 -12.26 -6.76
CA LEU A 170 15.93 -12.22 -8.21
C LEU A 170 14.53 -12.71 -8.59
N ALA A 171 14.05 -13.77 -7.94
CA ALA A 171 12.70 -14.30 -8.18
C ALA A 171 11.63 -13.27 -7.76
N MET A 172 11.81 -12.61 -6.63
CA MET A 172 10.92 -11.55 -6.15
C MET A 172 10.88 -10.37 -7.13
N TRP A 173 12.04 -9.89 -7.58
CA TRP A 173 12.13 -8.79 -8.55
C TRP A 173 11.44 -9.16 -9.86
N ARG A 174 11.65 -10.38 -10.35
CA ARG A 174 11.00 -10.89 -11.56
C ARG A 174 9.49 -10.91 -11.43
N ASN A 175 8.97 -11.44 -10.33
CA ASN A 175 7.53 -11.45 -10.08
C ASN A 175 6.95 -10.04 -10.00
N GLY A 176 7.67 -9.11 -9.36
CA GLY A 176 7.26 -7.70 -9.26
C GLY A 176 7.24 -6.98 -10.61
N VAL A 177 8.26 -7.21 -11.45
CA VAL A 177 8.35 -6.70 -12.82
C VAL A 177 7.27 -7.29 -13.71
N GLU A 178 7.05 -8.61 -13.63
CA GLU A 178 6.07 -9.32 -14.44
C GLU A 178 4.66 -8.84 -14.14
N TRP A 179 4.30 -8.74 -12.85
CA TRP A 179 3.01 -8.21 -12.41
C TRP A 179 2.72 -6.82 -12.99
N ARG A 180 3.68 -5.89 -12.89
CA ARG A 180 3.53 -4.53 -13.43
C ARG A 180 3.53 -4.51 -14.95
N THR A 181 4.34 -5.35 -15.59
CA THR A 181 4.35 -5.48 -17.05
C THR A 181 2.98 -5.90 -17.56
N GLN A 182 2.35 -6.89 -16.94
CA GLN A 182 1.02 -7.35 -17.30
C GLN A 182 -0.03 -6.25 -17.08
N ALA A 183 -0.05 -5.62 -15.91
CA ALA A 183 -1.02 -4.58 -15.57
C ALA A 183 -0.93 -3.35 -16.48
N VAL A 184 0.29 -2.86 -16.73
CA VAL A 184 0.50 -1.67 -17.57
C VAL A 184 0.31 -1.99 -19.05
N SER A 185 0.73 -3.17 -19.52
CA SER A 185 0.50 -3.58 -20.91
C SER A 185 -0.98 -3.66 -21.23
N ALA A 186 -1.80 -4.21 -20.32
CA ALA A 186 -3.25 -4.26 -20.48
C ALA A 186 -3.86 -2.86 -20.58
N TYR A 187 -3.44 -1.94 -19.69
CA TYR A 187 -3.92 -0.54 -19.70
C TYR A 187 -3.54 0.21 -20.98
N VAL A 188 -2.31 0.04 -21.45
CA VAL A 188 -1.84 0.65 -22.71
C VAL A 188 -2.55 0.03 -23.92
N ALA A 189 -2.74 -1.29 -23.94
CA ALA A 189 -3.44 -1.99 -25.02
C ALA A 189 -4.90 -1.53 -25.15
N GLN A 190 -5.58 -1.31 -24.02
CA GLN A 190 -6.93 -0.74 -24.02
C GLN A 190 -6.96 0.63 -24.70
N ALA A 191 -6.00 1.50 -24.41
CA ALA A 191 -5.91 2.82 -25.05
C ALA A 191 -5.56 2.74 -26.54
N VAL A 192 -4.70 1.80 -26.95
CA VAL A 192 -4.39 1.55 -28.37
C VAL A 192 -5.65 1.13 -29.15
N ALA A 193 -6.50 0.32 -28.55
CA ALA A 193 -7.72 -0.19 -29.18
C ALA A 193 -8.92 0.77 -29.09
N ASP A 194 -8.84 1.86 -28.32
CA ASP A 194 -9.96 2.75 -28.06
C ASP A 194 -10.18 3.74 -29.24
N PRO A 195 -11.26 3.61 -30.02
CA PRO A 195 -11.50 4.46 -31.19
C PRO A 195 -11.71 5.94 -30.81
N ARG A 196 -12.04 6.23 -29.55
CA ARG A 196 -12.21 7.61 -29.07
C ARG A 196 -10.88 8.36 -28.99
N LEU A 197 -9.75 7.66 -29.03
CA LEU A 197 -8.41 8.25 -29.01
C LEU A 197 -7.84 8.51 -30.42
N ALA A 198 -8.71 8.67 -31.43
CA ALA A 198 -8.34 8.89 -32.83
C ALA A 198 -7.80 10.31 -33.15
N GLY A 199 -7.63 11.21 -32.18
CA GLY A 199 -6.99 12.50 -32.41
C GLY A 199 -5.45 12.39 -32.44
N ASP A 200 -4.76 13.17 -33.27
CA ASP A 200 -3.29 13.10 -33.39
C ASP A 200 -2.54 13.31 -32.08
N ALA A 201 -2.99 14.28 -31.27
CA ALA A 201 -2.42 14.55 -29.96
C ALA A 201 -2.62 13.39 -28.98
N ALA A 202 -3.77 12.70 -29.03
CA ALA A 202 -4.04 11.52 -28.20
C ALA A 202 -3.20 10.32 -28.68
N ARG A 203 -3.17 10.06 -29.99
CA ARG A 203 -2.33 9.01 -30.59
C ARG A 203 -0.84 9.19 -30.28
N ALA A 204 -0.33 10.42 -30.29
CA ALA A 204 1.06 10.70 -29.94
C ALA A 204 1.38 10.26 -28.50
N ARG A 205 0.46 10.47 -27.56
CA ARG A 205 0.61 10.04 -26.17
C ARG A 205 0.50 8.52 -25.99
N VAL A 206 -0.39 7.87 -26.73
CA VAL A 206 -0.47 6.40 -26.76
C VAL A 206 0.83 5.80 -27.31
N ARG A 207 1.43 6.41 -28.36
CA ARG A 207 2.73 5.98 -28.89
C ARG A 207 3.84 6.06 -27.84
N VAL A 208 3.96 7.16 -27.11
CA VAL A 208 4.95 7.29 -26.01
C VAL A 208 4.79 6.18 -24.97
N ALA A 209 3.55 5.86 -24.56
CA ALA A 209 3.31 4.78 -23.59
C ALA A 209 3.71 3.40 -24.15
N ARG A 210 3.36 3.12 -25.41
CA ARG A 210 3.74 1.89 -26.10
C ARG A 210 5.25 1.75 -26.25
N ASP A 211 5.92 2.83 -26.61
CA ASP A 211 7.36 2.85 -26.86
C ASP A 211 8.14 2.66 -25.54
N ALA A 212 7.65 3.19 -24.42
CA ALA A 212 8.18 2.90 -23.08
C ALA A 212 8.06 1.40 -22.72
N MET A 213 6.91 0.78 -23.00
CA MET A 213 6.72 -0.65 -22.77
C MET A 213 7.57 -1.52 -23.73
N GLN A 214 7.77 -1.07 -24.97
CA GLN A 214 8.66 -1.73 -25.91
C GLN A 214 10.11 -1.63 -25.49
N LEU A 215 10.54 -0.46 -24.99
CA LEU A 215 11.87 -0.26 -24.44
C LEU A 215 12.14 -1.30 -23.35
N LEU A 216 11.25 -1.43 -22.35
CA LEU A 216 11.40 -2.40 -21.26
C LEU A 216 11.51 -3.86 -21.73
N ARG A 217 10.81 -4.23 -22.81
CA ARG A 217 10.96 -5.56 -23.43
C ARG A 217 12.33 -5.74 -24.08
N THR A 218 12.84 -4.70 -24.74
CA THR A 218 14.14 -4.73 -25.40
C THR A 218 15.30 -4.72 -24.41
N VAL A 219 15.26 -3.86 -23.39
CA VAL A 219 16.38 -3.71 -22.45
C VAL A 219 16.33 -4.67 -21.28
N GLY A 220 15.18 -5.30 -21.01
CA GLY A 220 15.00 -6.14 -19.83
C GLY A 220 14.94 -5.32 -18.54
N ALA A 221 13.76 -5.24 -17.94
CA ALA A 221 13.48 -4.43 -16.76
C ALA A 221 14.36 -4.75 -15.52
N LEU A 222 14.94 -5.95 -15.43
CA LEU A 222 15.81 -6.34 -14.30
C LEU A 222 17.17 -5.65 -14.31
N HIS A 223 17.62 -5.12 -15.45
CA HIS A 223 18.87 -4.36 -15.50
C HIS A 223 18.77 -3.02 -14.77
N ASN A 224 17.56 -2.52 -14.51
CA ASN A 224 17.35 -1.35 -13.64
C ASN A 224 15.92 -1.38 -13.12
N VAL A 225 15.70 -2.03 -11.97
CA VAL A 225 14.35 -2.31 -11.45
C VAL A 225 13.62 -1.01 -11.07
N ARG A 226 14.31 -0.06 -10.45
CA ARG A 226 13.72 1.25 -10.11
C ARG A 226 13.42 2.06 -11.37
N GLY A 227 14.32 2.03 -12.34
CA GLY A 227 14.11 2.66 -13.65
C GLY A 227 12.97 2.05 -14.44
N ALA A 228 12.77 0.73 -14.31
CA ALA A 228 11.65 0.04 -14.92
C ALA A 228 10.31 0.50 -14.33
N ASP A 229 10.23 0.66 -13.01
CA ASP A 229 9.03 1.19 -12.35
C ASP A 229 8.72 2.62 -12.79
N GLN A 230 9.73 3.48 -12.94
CA GLN A 230 9.55 4.82 -13.48
C GLN A 230 9.02 4.81 -14.93
N LEU A 231 9.50 3.89 -15.77
CA LEU A 231 8.96 3.70 -17.12
C LEU A 231 7.51 3.17 -17.12
N PHE A 232 7.16 2.26 -16.19
CA PHE A 232 5.77 1.82 -16.01
C PHE A 232 4.86 2.98 -15.63
N ARG A 233 5.26 3.82 -14.67
CA ARG A 233 4.51 5.01 -14.25
C ARG A 233 4.37 6.03 -15.38
N ALA A 234 5.45 6.30 -16.11
CA ALA A 234 5.44 7.19 -17.26
C ALA A 234 4.51 6.69 -18.38
N ALA A 235 4.44 5.39 -18.61
CA ALA A 235 3.48 4.80 -19.55
C ALA A 235 2.03 5.02 -19.11
N LEU A 236 1.72 4.81 -17.82
CA LEU A 236 0.39 5.10 -17.27
C LEU A 236 0.02 6.59 -17.37
N ASP A 237 0.95 7.48 -17.08
CA ASP A 237 0.75 8.93 -17.16
C ASP A 237 0.52 9.38 -18.61
N SER A 238 1.30 8.84 -19.56
CA SER A 238 1.12 9.16 -20.97
C SER A 238 -0.22 8.63 -21.50
N THR A 239 -0.62 7.42 -21.11
CA THR A 239 -1.95 6.88 -21.46
C THR A 239 -3.07 7.74 -20.89
N THR A 240 -2.99 8.13 -19.61
CA THR A 240 -3.98 9.02 -18.98
C THR A 240 -4.04 10.39 -19.69
N ALA A 241 -2.88 10.91 -20.09
CA ALA A 241 -2.81 12.15 -20.86
C ALA A 241 -3.46 12.01 -22.26
N ALA A 242 -3.43 10.83 -22.88
CA ALA A 242 -4.11 10.58 -24.14
C ALA A 242 -5.63 10.73 -24.01
N TYR A 243 -6.22 10.11 -22.99
CA TYR A 243 -7.65 10.23 -22.67
C TYR A 243 -8.06 11.69 -22.42
N ARG A 244 -7.27 12.41 -21.61
CA ARG A 244 -7.50 13.84 -21.34
C ARG A 244 -7.46 14.69 -22.62
N ARG A 245 -6.52 14.41 -23.54
CA ARG A 245 -6.42 15.14 -24.83
C ARG A 245 -7.59 14.87 -25.76
N ALA A 246 -8.20 13.70 -25.66
CA ALA A 246 -9.40 13.33 -26.41
C ALA A 246 -10.71 13.77 -25.72
N GLY A 247 -10.64 14.44 -24.55
CA GLY A 247 -11.82 14.90 -23.83
C GLY A 247 -12.69 13.77 -23.26
N VAL A 248 -12.12 12.57 -23.11
CA VAL A 248 -12.82 11.38 -22.62
C VAL A 248 -12.30 10.95 -21.26
N THR A 249 -13.18 10.35 -20.46
CA THR A 249 -12.81 9.84 -19.13
C THR A 249 -11.90 8.62 -19.29
N ALA A 250 -10.74 8.66 -18.62
CA ALA A 250 -9.80 7.55 -18.62
C ALA A 250 -10.33 6.37 -17.79
N PRO A 251 -10.07 5.11 -18.18
CA PRO A 251 -10.28 3.97 -17.31
C PRO A 251 -9.44 4.09 -16.03
N ALA A 252 -9.91 3.45 -14.96
CA ALA A 252 -9.19 3.40 -13.69
C ALA A 252 -7.76 2.87 -13.89
N ARG A 253 -6.78 3.58 -13.35
CA ARG A 253 -5.37 3.19 -13.47
C ARG A 253 -5.09 1.94 -12.63
N PRO A 254 -4.30 0.98 -13.14
CA PRO A 254 -3.80 -0.08 -12.28
C PRO A 254 -2.90 0.52 -11.19
N ALA A 255 -3.10 0.08 -9.95
CA ALA A 255 -2.25 0.45 -8.83
C ALA A 255 -0.93 -0.34 -8.90
N LEU A 256 0.20 0.36 -9.02
CA LEU A 256 1.54 -0.24 -9.05
C LEU A 256 2.18 -0.32 -7.66
N GLY A 257 1.47 0.09 -6.61
CA GLY A 257 1.99 0.19 -5.26
C GLY A 257 2.87 1.43 -5.03
N PRO A 258 3.53 1.50 -3.86
CA PRO A 258 4.41 2.60 -3.51
C PRO A 258 5.53 2.79 -4.52
N ASP A 259 5.97 4.03 -4.71
CA ASP A 259 7.03 4.35 -5.67
C ASP A 259 8.41 3.93 -5.13
N PRO A 260 9.14 3.02 -5.81
CA PRO A 260 10.50 2.64 -5.42
C PRO A 260 11.51 3.79 -5.44
N ALA A 261 11.22 4.90 -6.12
CA ALA A 261 12.05 6.10 -6.08
C ALA A 261 11.96 6.84 -4.73
N SER A 262 10.80 6.77 -4.05
CA SER A 262 10.59 7.40 -2.74
C SER A 262 10.58 6.39 -1.57
N ASN A 263 10.54 5.09 -1.86
CA ASN A 263 10.55 4.02 -0.86
C ASN A 263 11.88 3.26 -0.87
N GLU A 264 12.70 3.49 0.15
CA GLU A 264 14.01 2.84 0.30
C GLU A 264 13.93 1.31 0.43
N CYS A 265 12.86 0.77 1.02
CA CYS A 265 12.69 -0.66 1.21
C CYS A 265 12.52 -1.37 -0.13
N LEU A 266 11.78 -0.76 -1.06
CA LEU A 266 11.56 -1.28 -2.41
C LEU A 266 12.81 -1.21 -3.29
N GLY A 267 13.88 -0.56 -2.84
CA GLY A 267 15.17 -0.63 -3.49
C GLY A 267 15.74 -2.03 -3.58
N CYS A 268 15.49 -2.86 -2.57
CA CYS A 268 15.92 -4.26 -2.51
C CYS A 268 14.73 -5.22 -2.48
N HIS A 269 13.61 -4.81 -1.88
CA HIS A 269 12.42 -5.65 -1.71
C HIS A 269 11.37 -5.43 -2.80
N TYR A 270 11.78 -5.02 -4.00
CA TYR A 270 10.86 -4.83 -5.12
C TYR A 270 10.14 -6.13 -5.48
N GLY A 271 8.80 -6.09 -5.54
CA GLY A 271 7.97 -7.27 -5.77
C GLY A 271 7.41 -7.90 -4.49
N VAL A 272 7.86 -7.48 -3.30
CA VAL A 272 7.25 -7.90 -2.03
C VAL A 272 5.78 -7.48 -1.92
N GLU A 273 5.38 -6.43 -2.63
CA GLU A 273 4.04 -5.88 -2.61
C GLU A 273 3.00 -6.85 -3.18
N SER A 274 3.41 -7.79 -4.04
CA SER A 274 2.54 -8.85 -4.56
C SER A 274 2.66 -10.16 -3.79
N ALA A 275 3.50 -10.21 -2.74
CA ALA A 275 3.73 -11.42 -1.99
C ALA A 275 2.50 -11.84 -1.17
N ARG A 276 2.24 -13.14 -1.19
CA ARG A 276 1.25 -13.81 -0.35
C ARG A 276 1.98 -14.68 0.65
N THR A 277 1.62 -14.55 1.92
CA THR A 277 2.23 -15.31 3.01
C THR A 277 1.17 -15.75 4.00
N THR A 278 1.58 -16.47 5.04
CA THR A 278 0.75 -16.78 6.21
C THR A 278 1.41 -16.14 7.42
N ILE A 279 0.64 -15.37 8.19
CA ILE A 279 1.07 -14.79 9.47
C ILE A 279 -0.02 -15.06 10.50
N TYR A 280 0.36 -15.57 11.69
CA TYR A 280 -0.58 -15.96 12.75
C TYR A 280 -1.70 -16.90 12.25
N ASP A 281 -1.34 -17.89 11.44
CA ASP A 281 -2.26 -18.84 10.79
C ASP A 281 -3.31 -18.22 9.86
N GLN A 282 -3.15 -16.95 9.50
CA GLN A 282 -4.00 -16.24 8.54
C GLN A 282 -3.27 -15.99 7.24
N ARG A 283 -3.96 -16.19 6.12
CA ARG A 283 -3.45 -15.79 4.80
C ARG A 283 -3.34 -14.28 4.74
N PHE A 284 -2.15 -13.79 4.45
CA PHE A 284 -1.85 -12.37 4.30
C PHE A 284 -1.47 -12.05 2.85
N ASP A 285 -2.12 -11.04 2.30
CA ASP A 285 -1.90 -10.53 0.94
C ASP A 285 -1.36 -9.11 1.04
N HIS A 286 -0.07 -8.92 0.71
CA HIS A 286 0.56 -7.60 0.79
C HIS A 286 -0.18 -6.59 -0.10
N ALA A 287 -0.60 -7.00 -1.30
CA ALA A 287 -1.23 -6.11 -2.27
C ALA A 287 -2.50 -5.46 -1.71
N SER A 288 -3.28 -6.18 -0.90
CA SER A 288 -4.48 -5.63 -0.25
C SER A 288 -4.16 -4.51 0.74
N HIS A 289 -2.98 -4.51 1.35
CA HIS A 289 -2.60 -3.55 2.39
C HIS A 289 -1.70 -2.44 1.83
N VAL A 290 -0.59 -2.80 1.18
CA VAL A 290 0.41 -1.81 0.75
C VAL A 290 0.08 -1.20 -0.61
N VAL A 291 -0.68 -1.89 -1.46
CA VAL A 291 -1.06 -1.37 -2.79
C VAL A 291 -2.44 -0.76 -2.78
N ARG A 292 -3.46 -1.46 -2.23
CA ARG A 292 -4.85 -0.97 -2.23
C ARG A 292 -5.15 0.00 -1.11
N ALA A 293 -4.66 -0.27 0.10
CA ALA A 293 -4.92 0.56 1.28
C ALA A 293 -3.80 1.58 1.58
N ASP A 294 -2.72 1.59 0.78
CA ASP A 294 -1.58 2.52 0.89
C ASP A 294 -0.94 2.55 2.29
N VAL A 295 -0.89 1.40 2.96
CA VAL A 295 -0.25 1.26 4.28
C VAL A 295 1.26 1.24 4.12
N ALA A 296 1.98 2.05 4.91
CA ALA A 296 3.42 2.14 4.80
C ALA A 296 4.10 0.88 5.35
N CYS A 297 5.20 0.45 4.72
CA CYS A 297 5.93 -0.75 5.14
C CYS A 297 6.36 -0.69 6.62
N LYS A 298 6.69 0.51 7.10
CA LYS A 298 7.18 0.79 8.45
C LYS A 298 6.10 0.69 9.54
N ASP A 299 4.83 0.64 9.14
CA ASP A 299 3.72 0.42 10.08
C ASP A 299 3.67 -1.04 10.55
N CYS A 300 4.22 -1.96 9.75
CA CYS A 300 4.24 -3.40 10.04
C CYS A 300 5.64 -3.97 10.26
N HIS A 301 6.66 -3.35 9.67
CA HIS A 301 8.04 -3.84 9.67
C HIS A 301 8.99 -2.81 10.30
N SER A 302 10.03 -3.32 10.94
CA SER A 302 11.11 -2.52 11.50
C SER A 302 11.83 -1.73 10.42
N ALA A 303 12.02 -0.42 10.68
CA ALA A 303 12.79 0.50 9.86
C ALA A 303 14.31 0.39 10.08
N ALA A 304 14.79 -0.65 10.78
CA ALA A 304 16.21 -0.87 10.98
C ALA A 304 16.95 -1.02 9.64
N THR A 305 18.10 -0.36 9.53
CA THR A 305 19.00 -0.46 8.37
C THR A 305 19.54 -1.87 8.23
N TYR A 306 19.97 -2.26 7.03
CA TYR A 306 20.50 -3.62 6.81
C TYR A 306 21.80 -3.87 7.59
N PHE A 307 22.66 -2.85 7.71
CA PHE A 307 23.90 -2.92 8.49
C PHE A 307 23.70 -2.35 9.90
N ALA A 308 24.14 -3.10 10.91
CA ALA A 308 24.03 -2.74 12.30
C ALA A 308 24.95 -1.56 12.64
N GLY A 309 24.41 -0.51 13.26
CA GLY A 309 25.15 0.68 13.64
C GLY A 309 25.44 1.65 12.47
N ALA A 310 25.02 1.32 11.25
CA ALA A 310 25.11 2.24 10.13
C ALA A 310 24.13 3.41 10.34
N LYS A 311 24.66 4.63 10.40
CA LYS A 311 23.84 5.83 10.19
C LYS A 311 23.46 5.89 8.71
N SER A 312 22.27 6.39 8.39
CA SER A 312 21.87 6.64 7.00
C SER A 312 22.95 7.47 6.29
N GLY A 313 23.59 6.91 5.26
CA GLY A 313 24.66 7.57 4.50
C GLY A 313 26.11 7.27 4.92
N ALA A 314 26.36 6.38 5.89
CA ALA A 314 27.73 5.97 6.25
C ALA A 314 28.19 4.76 5.39
N THR A 315 29.41 4.82 4.84
CA THR A 315 29.95 3.85 3.86
C THR A 315 30.83 2.75 4.46
N ASP A 316 31.12 2.80 5.76
CA ASP A 316 32.31 2.13 6.30
C ASP A 316 32.19 1.68 7.77
N GLN A 317 30.98 1.48 8.32
CA GLN A 317 30.83 1.03 9.70
C GLN A 317 29.88 -0.18 9.81
N GLY A 318 30.48 -1.36 10.05
CA GLY A 318 29.81 -2.58 10.47
C GLY A 318 29.41 -3.53 9.33
N ARG A 319 30.18 -4.61 9.10
CA ARG A 319 29.76 -5.75 8.25
C ARG A 319 28.69 -6.64 8.91
N ALA A 320 28.27 -6.31 10.13
CA ALA A 320 27.26 -7.05 10.85
C ALA A 320 25.87 -6.67 10.33
N VAL A 321 25.08 -7.67 9.95
CA VAL A 321 23.69 -7.48 9.54
C VAL A 321 22.84 -7.17 10.77
N ASP A 322 22.01 -6.13 10.73
CA ASP A 322 21.06 -5.86 11.80
C ASP A 322 19.96 -6.94 11.77
N ALA A 323 19.92 -7.76 12.82
CA ALA A 323 18.93 -8.81 12.97
C ALA A 323 17.49 -8.27 13.08
N LYS A 324 17.30 -6.95 13.25
CA LYS A 324 15.99 -6.29 13.26
C LYS A 324 15.55 -5.78 11.90
N HIS A 325 16.41 -5.78 10.87
CA HIS A 325 16.05 -5.29 9.54
C HIS A 325 14.80 -5.99 9.00
N GLY A 326 13.77 -5.21 8.66
CA GLY A 326 12.53 -5.72 8.04
C GLY A 326 11.71 -6.69 8.89
N LYS A 327 12.08 -6.93 10.17
CA LYS A 327 11.32 -7.82 11.05
C LYS A 327 9.91 -7.27 11.27
N THR A 328 8.91 -8.14 11.21
CA THR A 328 7.54 -7.78 11.57
C THR A 328 7.51 -7.34 13.03
N THR A 329 6.96 -6.15 13.27
CA THR A 329 6.83 -5.53 14.60
C THR A 329 5.43 -5.71 15.18
N LEU A 330 4.46 -6.11 14.35
CA LEU A 330 3.09 -6.35 14.79
C LEU A 330 2.95 -7.65 15.57
N THR A 331 1.84 -7.74 16.30
CA THR A 331 1.33 -8.96 16.94
C THR A 331 -0.03 -9.31 16.35
N ALA A 332 -0.55 -10.52 16.60
CA ALA A 332 -1.90 -10.89 16.17
C ALA A 332 -2.97 -9.89 16.63
N ALA A 333 -2.87 -9.39 17.88
CA ALA A 333 -3.78 -8.38 18.41
C ALA A 333 -3.65 -7.02 17.70
N SER A 334 -2.46 -6.68 17.19
CA SER A 334 -2.23 -5.45 16.42
C SER A 334 -2.91 -5.47 15.05
N CYS A 335 -3.18 -6.65 14.49
CA CYS A 335 -3.95 -6.76 13.24
C CYS A 335 -5.42 -6.34 13.47
N GLU A 336 -5.98 -6.69 14.63
CA GLU A 336 -7.37 -6.39 15.00
C GLU A 336 -7.63 -4.89 15.16
N SER A 337 -6.62 -4.09 15.48
CA SER A 337 -6.79 -2.64 15.56
C SER A 337 -7.01 -2.01 14.18
N CYS A 338 -6.37 -2.45 13.11
CA CYS A 338 -6.70 -1.91 11.78
C CYS A 338 -8.02 -2.48 11.25
N HIS A 339 -8.29 -3.76 11.54
CA HIS A 339 -9.51 -4.42 11.09
C HIS A 339 -10.77 -4.04 11.87
N HIS A 340 -10.66 -3.54 13.11
CA HIS A 340 -11.81 -3.16 13.93
C HIS A 340 -11.56 -2.01 14.94
N SER A 341 -10.69 -1.04 14.65
CA SER A 341 -10.54 0.16 15.51
C SER A 341 -11.66 1.18 15.28
N PRO A 342 -12.09 1.92 16.32
CA PRO A 342 -12.96 3.09 16.19
C PRO A 342 -12.35 4.24 15.36
N THR A 343 -11.07 4.13 14.97
CA THR A 343 -10.37 5.09 14.09
C THR A 343 -10.26 4.63 12.64
N THR A 344 -10.78 3.44 12.28
CA THR A 344 -10.70 2.94 10.92
C THR A 344 -11.50 3.86 9.99
N LYS A 345 -10.82 4.53 9.05
CA LYS A 345 -11.45 5.47 8.07
C LYS A 345 -12.47 4.81 7.14
N VAL A 346 -12.51 3.48 7.13
CA VAL A 346 -13.43 2.67 6.34
C VAL A 346 -14.68 2.44 7.20
N GLY A 347 -15.82 2.99 6.78
CA GLY A 347 -17.09 2.80 7.50
C GLY A 347 -17.49 1.33 7.58
N CYS A 348 -18.14 0.93 8.67
CA CYS A 348 -18.55 -0.45 8.95
C CYS A 348 -19.26 -1.15 7.76
N THR A 349 -20.06 -0.39 7.00
CA THR A 349 -20.83 -0.87 5.84
C THR A 349 -19.95 -1.25 4.64
N ALA A 350 -18.73 -0.73 4.51
CA ALA A 350 -17.84 -1.08 3.40
C ALA A 350 -17.44 -2.57 3.41
N CYS A 351 -17.41 -3.20 4.58
CA CYS A 351 -17.15 -4.63 4.72
C CYS A 351 -18.43 -5.43 5.03
N HIS A 352 -19.42 -4.84 5.71
CA HIS A 352 -20.64 -5.54 6.15
C HIS A 352 -21.90 -5.29 5.29
N ALA A 353 -21.84 -4.53 4.18
CA ALA A 353 -23.02 -4.25 3.34
C ALA A 353 -23.72 -5.51 2.80
N GLY A 354 -22.99 -6.61 2.63
CA GLY A 354 -23.52 -7.91 2.20
C GLY A 354 -23.95 -8.84 3.34
N ASP A 355 -23.84 -8.41 4.60
CA ASP A 355 -24.14 -9.28 5.74
C ASP A 355 -25.65 -9.38 5.97
N GLU A 356 -26.21 -10.53 5.63
CA GLU A 356 -27.64 -10.84 5.83
C GLU A 356 -28.09 -10.69 7.29
N ARG A 357 -27.17 -10.70 8.27
CA ARG A 357 -27.51 -10.45 9.68
C ARG A 357 -27.95 -9.01 9.93
N LEU A 358 -27.48 -8.03 9.15
CA LEU A 358 -27.96 -6.64 9.24
C LEU A 358 -29.41 -6.49 8.73
N LYS A 359 -29.85 -7.38 7.84
CA LYS A 359 -31.22 -7.41 7.32
C LYS A 359 -32.18 -8.18 8.22
N LYS A 360 -31.66 -9.05 9.10
CA LYS A 360 -32.44 -9.90 9.99
C LYS A 360 -32.66 -9.23 11.34
N SER A 361 -33.84 -9.44 11.91
CA SER A 361 -34.13 -9.02 13.27
C SER A 361 -33.38 -9.88 14.28
N VAL A 362 -32.69 -9.25 15.23
CA VAL A 362 -32.03 -9.93 16.36
C VAL A 362 -32.97 -9.93 17.55
N ARG A 363 -33.20 -11.09 18.18
CA ARG A 363 -34.01 -11.15 19.40
C ARG A 363 -33.16 -10.76 20.60
N VAL A 364 -33.58 -9.72 21.33
CA VAL A 364 -32.94 -9.24 22.55
C VAL A 364 -33.90 -9.36 23.73
N VAL A 365 -33.39 -9.75 24.90
CA VAL A 365 -34.18 -9.83 26.13
C VAL A 365 -34.10 -8.50 26.85
N MET A 366 -35.24 -7.83 26.99
CA MET A 366 -35.36 -6.57 27.70
C MET A 366 -35.91 -6.83 29.10
N ALA A 367 -35.20 -6.37 30.14
CA ALA A 367 -35.67 -6.45 31.51
C ALA A 367 -36.82 -5.44 31.75
N LEU A 368 -37.86 -5.89 32.44
CA LEU A 368 -39.03 -5.11 32.84
C LEU A 368 -39.09 -5.08 34.38
N LYS A 369 -39.21 -3.89 34.97
CA LYS A 369 -39.42 -3.74 36.43
C LYS A 369 -40.92 -3.56 36.70
N LEU A 370 -41.63 -4.65 36.93
CA LEU A 370 -43.09 -4.69 37.17
C LEU A 370 -43.40 -5.31 38.54
N LYS A 371 -44.53 -4.94 39.15
CA LYS A 371 -45.09 -5.58 40.37
C LYS A 371 -46.50 -6.12 40.10
N PRO A 372 -47.01 -7.14 40.84
CA PRO A 372 -46.33 -7.92 41.89
C PRO A 372 -45.25 -8.88 41.32
N GLU A 373 -44.45 -9.50 42.19
CA GLU A 373 -43.29 -10.37 41.86
C GLU A 373 -43.52 -11.46 40.80
N LYS A 374 -44.79 -11.82 40.52
CA LYS A 374 -45.17 -12.81 39.49
C LYS A 374 -45.29 -12.23 38.07
N ALA A 375 -45.09 -10.92 37.89
CA ALA A 375 -45.09 -10.30 36.57
C ALA A 375 -43.83 -10.67 35.78
N PRO A 376 -43.89 -10.80 34.44
CA PRO A 376 -42.71 -11.06 33.63
C PRO A 376 -41.63 -10.00 33.86
N THR A 377 -40.50 -10.41 34.42
CA THR A 377 -39.34 -9.53 34.71
C THR A 377 -38.51 -9.25 33.46
N SER A 378 -38.85 -9.88 32.34
CA SER A 378 -38.24 -9.62 31.04
C SER A 378 -39.17 -10.00 29.90
N ARG A 379 -38.86 -9.48 28.72
CA ARG A 379 -39.51 -9.85 27.46
C ARG A 379 -38.51 -9.90 26.33
N THR A 380 -38.75 -10.80 25.38
CA THR A 380 -37.97 -10.83 24.14
C THR A 380 -38.56 -9.86 23.14
N VAL A 381 -37.75 -8.94 22.62
CA VAL A 381 -38.10 -8.01 21.55
C VAL A 381 -37.21 -8.23 20.34
N ALA A 382 -37.75 -7.94 19.16
CA ALA A 382 -37.00 -8.03 17.91
C ALA A 382 -36.35 -6.68 17.63
N PHE A 383 -35.03 -6.61 17.71
CA PHE A 383 -34.23 -5.47 17.29
C PHE A 383 -33.99 -5.53 15.77
N GLN A 384 -34.32 -4.46 15.05
CA GLN A 384 -34.11 -4.36 13.60
C GLN A 384 -33.10 -3.24 13.29
N HIS A 385 -31.94 -3.60 12.74
CA HIS A 385 -30.92 -2.62 12.35
C HIS A 385 -31.45 -1.61 11.32
N ALA A 386 -32.32 -2.04 10.40
CA ALA A 386 -32.95 -1.15 9.41
C ALA A 386 -33.73 0.02 10.05
N GLN A 387 -34.36 -0.19 11.20
CA GLN A 387 -35.07 0.89 11.92
C GLN A 387 -34.12 1.87 12.60
N HIS A 388 -32.85 1.48 12.77
CA HIS A 388 -31.81 2.25 13.46
C HIS A 388 -30.67 2.65 12.52
N GLU A 389 -30.88 2.58 11.20
CA GLU A 389 -29.86 2.85 10.18
C GLU A 389 -29.25 4.27 10.27
N LYS A 390 -29.98 5.20 10.88
CA LYS A 390 -29.55 6.60 11.08
C LYS A 390 -28.69 6.79 12.34
N SER A 391 -28.55 5.76 13.17
CA SER A 391 -27.66 5.78 14.34
C SER A 391 -26.29 5.22 13.95
N SER A 392 -25.21 5.80 14.48
CA SER A 392 -23.87 5.26 14.23
C SER A 392 -23.71 3.87 14.84
N CYS A 393 -22.98 2.97 14.19
CA CYS A 393 -22.78 1.60 14.68
C CYS A 393 -22.06 1.58 16.04
N GLU A 394 -21.13 2.52 16.28
CA GLU A 394 -20.38 2.60 17.54
C GLU A 394 -21.23 3.05 18.73
N SER A 395 -22.40 3.67 18.49
CA SER A 395 -23.33 4.02 19.56
C SER A 395 -23.87 2.79 20.31
N CYS A 396 -23.87 1.64 19.63
CA CYS A 396 -24.32 0.37 20.18
C CYS A 396 -23.14 -0.58 20.39
N HIS A 397 -22.24 -0.75 19.41
CA HIS A 397 -21.10 -1.67 19.49
C HIS A 397 -19.84 -0.97 19.98
N THR A 398 -19.68 -0.96 21.30
CA THR A 398 -18.69 -0.10 21.98
C THR A 398 -17.30 -0.72 22.11
N ALA A 399 -17.17 -2.03 21.85
CA ALA A 399 -15.89 -2.71 21.90
C ALA A 399 -15.29 -2.86 20.49
N PRO A 400 -14.08 -2.32 20.25
CA PRO A 400 -13.32 -2.57 19.03
C PRO A 400 -13.20 -4.08 18.81
N GLY A 401 -13.61 -4.54 17.64
CA GLY A 401 -13.52 -5.95 17.23
C GLY A 401 -14.52 -6.92 17.83
N SER A 402 -15.50 -6.44 18.60
CA SER A 402 -16.56 -7.30 19.13
C SER A 402 -17.94 -6.68 19.01
N VAL A 403 -18.80 -7.32 18.20
CA VAL A 403 -20.24 -7.02 18.13
C VAL A 403 -21.03 -7.52 19.35
N ARG A 404 -20.37 -8.18 20.32
CA ARG A 404 -21.04 -8.77 21.49
C ARG A 404 -21.27 -7.77 22.63
N ASN A 405 -20.50 -6.69 22.68
CA ASN A 405 -20.61 -5.67 23.72
C ASN A 405 -21.51 -4.54 23.23
N ILE A 406 -22.78 -4.63 23.60
CA ILE A 406 -23.86 -3.78 23.07
C ILE A 406 -24.37 -2.84 24.16
N ALA A 407 -24.60 -1.57 23.84
CA ALA A 407 -25.35 -0.65 24.70
C ALA A 407 -26.77 -1.18 24.98
N THR A 408 -27.29 -0.94 26.18
CA THR A 408 -28.63 -1.44 26.55
C THR A 408 -29.73 -0.65 25.84
N CYS A 409 -30.85 -1.27 25.46
CA CYS A 409 -31.98 -0.57 24.83
C CYS A 409 -32.47 0.64 25.66
N ALA A 410 -32.37 0.54 26.99
CA ALA A 410 -32.78 1.57 27.95
C ALA A 410 -31.89 2.82 27.95
N SER A 411 -30.67 2.77 27.41
CA SER A 411 -29.79 3.93 27.37
C SER A 411 -30.23 4.98 26.34
N CYS A 412 -31.04 4.59 25.34
CA CYS A 412 -31.55 5.48 24.30
C CYS A 412 -33.08 5.61 24.30
N HIS A 413 -33.82 4.58 24.72
CA HIS A 413 -35.29 4.59 24.78
C HIS A 413 -35.82 4.79 26.21
N THR A 414 -35.68 6.00 26.76
CA THR A 414 -36.21 6.37 28.08
C THR A 414 -37.68 6.83 28.06
N ASP A 415 -38.17 7.27 26.90
CA ASP A 415 -39.43 8.02 26.77
C ASP A 415 -40.59 7.20 26.20
N HIS A 416 -41.14 6.29 27.01
CA HIS A 416 -42.28 5.44 26.62
C HIS A 416 -43.67 6.12 26.73
N HIS A 417 -43.72 7.43 26.99
CA HIS A 417 -44.95 8.22 27.19
C HIS A 417 -45.11 9.43 26.26
N LYS A 418 -44.20 9.61 25.30
CA LYS A 418 -44.24 10.76 24.37
C LYS A 418 -44.92 10.37 23.06
N GLU A 419 -45.43 11.37 22.33
CA GLU A 419 -46.40 11.33 21.20
C GLU A 419 -45.99 10.51 19.94
N ARG A 420 -44.93 9.69 20.01
CA ARG A 420 -44.52 8.74 18.96
C ARG A 420 -43.96 7.42 19.50
N ALA A 421 -43.95 7.20 20.81
CA ALA A 421 -43.52 5.95 21.40
C ALA A 421 -44.49 4.84 20.99
N SER A 422 -43.96 3.69 20.58
CA SER A 422 -44.74 2.48 20.28
C SER A 422 -45.70 2.22 21.44
N GLY A 423 -46.97 2.60 21.25
CA GLY A 423 -47.95 2.74 22.32
C GLY A 423 -48.04 1.53 23.23
N CYS A 424 -48.48 1.71 24.47
CA CYS A 424 -48.59 0.63 25.47
C CYS A 424 -49.31 -0.62 24.92
N VAL A 425 -50.24 -0.43 23.98
CA VAL A 425 -50.99 -1.46 23.24
C VAL A 425 -50.15 -2.40 22.37
N SER A 426 -48.98 -1.97 21.92
CA SER A 426 -48.01 -2.84 21.22
C SER A 426 -47.49 -3.98 22.11
N CYS A 427 -47.71 -3.85 23.42
CA CYS A 427 -47.20 -4.73 24.45
C CYS A 427 -48.31 -5.30 25.36
N HIS A 428 -49.35 -4.51 25.68
CA HIS A 428 -50.43 -4.87 26.62
C HIS A 428 -51.64 -5.57 26.00
N THR A 429 -51.53 -6.03 24.74
CA THR A 429 -52.60 -6.68 23.94
C THR A 429 -53.86 -5.84 23.75
N SER A 430 -54.54 -6.08 22.63
CA SER A 430 -55.79 -5.41 22.24
C SER A 430 -56.94 -5.63 23.21
N THR A 431 -56.86 -6.60 24.13
CA THR A 431 -57.92 -6.91 25.11
C THR A 431 -58.18 -5.75 26.06
N MET A 432 -57.14 -5.03 26.49
CA MET A 432 -57.30 -3.83 27.31
C MET A 432 -58.07 -2.76 26.53
N LEU A 433 -57.69 -2.47 25.28
CA LEU A 433 -58.40 -1.48 24.47
C LEU A 433 -59.82 -1.92 24.07
N ALA A 434 -60.06 -3.21 23.88
CA ALA A 434 -61.36 -3.74 23.45
C ALA A 434 -62.42 -3.74 24.55
N THR A 435 -62.02 -3.73 25.83
CA THR A 435 -62.93 -3.86 26.98
C THR A 435 -62.70 -2.83 28.09
N HIS A 436 -61.75 -1.90 27.92
CA HIS A 436 -61.47 -0.90 28.94
C HIS A 436 -62.69 -0.03 29.24
N THR A 437 -62.81 0.31 30.52
CA THR A 437 -63.79 1.26 31.01
C THR A 437 -63.08 2.54 31.42
N MET A 438 -63.86 3.55 31.78
CA MET A 438 -63.37 4.78 32.38
C MET A 438 -62.36 4.56 33.51
N ASP A 439 -62.59 3.55 34.35
CA ASP A 439 -61.75 3.23 35.49
C ASP A 439 -60.36 2.67 35.11
N THR A 440 -60.23 2.06 33.92
CA THR A 440 -58.97 1.50 33.42
C THR A 440 -57.86 2.56 33.29
N HIS A 441 -58.22 3.82 33.04
CA HIS A 441 -57.27 4.94 32.92
C HIS A 441 -56.55 5.26 34.24
N PHE A 442 -57.09 4.82 35.39
CA PHE A 442 -56.54 5.13 36.71
C PHE A 442 -55.78 3.95 37.35
N LYS A 443 -55.75 2.79 36.69
CA LYS A 443 -55.25 1.53 37.27
C LYS A 443 -53.77 1.24 37.02
N CYS A 444 -52.98 2.18 36.50
CA CYS A 444 -51.56 1.98 36.19
C CYS A 444 -50.72 1.57 37.43
N ALA A 445 -51.07 2.13 38.60
CA ALA A 445 -50.43 1.81 39.87
C ALA A 445 -50.66 0.36 40.34
N THR A 446 -51.54 -0.39 39.68
CA THR A 446 -51.76 -1.82 39.95
C THR A 446 -50.52 -2.64 39.60
N CYS A 447 -49.75 -2.22 38.58
CA CYS A 447 -48.55 -2.93 38.12
C CYS A 447 -47.26 -2.10 38.17
N HIS A 448 -47.36 -0.76 38.16
CA HIS A 448 -46.21 0.15 38.24
C HIS A 448 -46.08 0.75 39.64
N GLU A 449 -44.84 1.02 40.06
CA GLU A 449 -44.55 1.73 41.31
C GLU A 449 -44.98 3.19 41.25
N ARG A 450 -45.34 3.78 42.40
CA ARG A 450 -45.77 5.17 42.55
C ARG A 450 -44.86 6.16 41.84
N GLU A 451 -43.56 5.98 42.01
CA GLU A 451 -42.51 6.86 41.47
C GLU A 451 -42.50 6.84 39.94
N THR A 452 -42.88 5.70 39.34
CA THR A 452 -43.02 5.54 37.90
C THR A 452 -44.34 6.16 37.42
N VAL A 453 -45.44 5.92 38.12
CA VAL A 453 -46.76 6.51 37.79
C VAL A 453 -46.75 8.04 37.96
N ALA A 454 -45.98 8.58 38.91
CA ALA A 454 -45.86 10.02 39.17
C ALA A 454 -45.24 10.82 38.01
N LYS A 455 -44.48 10.14 37.14
CA LYS A 455 -43.88 10.69 35.92
C LYS A 455 -44.87 10.77 34.76
N LEU A 456 -46.05 10.15 34.88
CA LEU A 456 -47.13 10.24 33.91
C LEU A 456 -47.85 11.58 34.07
N LEU A 457 -47.86 12.36 32.99
CA LEU A 457 -48.73 13.53 32.88
C LEU A 457 -49.92 13.12 32.01
N PRO A 458 -51.17 13.30 32.47
CA PRO A 458 -52.36 12.97 31.69
C PRO A 458 -52.67 14.10 30.71
N ASP A 459 -51.68 14.43 29.89
CA ASP A 459 -51.79 15.38 28.80
C ASP A 459 -52.26 14.68 27.51
N ARG A 460 -52.54 15.47 26.48
CA ARG A 460 -52.95 14.97 25.17
C ARG A 460 -51.97 13.92 24.63
N ALA A 461 -50.67 14.13 24.78
CA ALA A 461 -49.64 13.23 24.28
C ALA A 461 -49.75 11.84 24.92
N PHE A 462 -50.03 11.79 26.22
CA PHE A 462 -50.32 10.56 26.94
C PHE A 462 -51.58 9.86 26.41
N CYS A 463 -52.68 10.58 26.18
CA CYS A 463 -53.92 9.98 25.68
C CYS A 463 -53.77 9.39 24.27
N VAL A 464 -53.14 10.13 23.35
CA VAL A 464 -52.97 9.69 21.96
C VAL A 464 -51.90 8.60 21.81
N SER A 465 -51.08 8.37 22.84
CA SER A 465 -50.16 7.21 22.88
C SER A 465 -50.90 5.86 22.85
N CYS A 466 -52.15 5.83 23.31
CA CYS A 466 -53.03 4.65 23.25
C CYS A 466 -54.16 4.81 22.22
N HIS A 467 -54.70 6.04 22.07
CA HIS A 467 -55.76 6.37 21.11
C HIS A 467 -55.19 6.94 19.80
N VAL A 468 -54.31 6.16 19.15
CA VAL A 468 -53.55 6.61 17.97
C VAL A 468 -54.43 6.99 16.77
N LYS A 469 -55.68 6.49 16.70
CA LYS A 469 -56.64 6.84 15.64
C LYS A 469 -57.28 8.21 15.86
N GLN A 470 -57.16 8.76 17.07
CA GLN A 470 -57.76 10.02 17.50
C GLN A 470 -56.73 11.16 17.59
N VAL A 471 -55.48 10.94 17.12
CA VAL A 471 -54.40 11.95 17.15
C VAL A 471 -54.85 13.30 16.56
N ASN A 472 -55.65 13.27 15.50
CA ASN A 472 -56.10 14.47 14.79
C ASN A 472 -57.47 15.00 15.27
N HIS A 473 -58.10 14.38 16.27
CA HIS A 473 -59.38 14.84 16.81
C HIS A 473 -59.16 16.05 17.73
N GLU A 474 -59.80 17.19 17.42
CA GLU A 474 -59.67 18.46 18.17
C GLU A 474 -58.21 18.85 18.47
N PRO A 475 -57.41 19.20 17.45
CA PRO A 475 -55.98 19.48 17.60
C PRO A 475 -55.70 20.57 18.66
N GLY A 476 -54.68 20.33 19.50
CA GLY A 476 -54.24 21.29 20.52
C GLY A 476 -55.13 21.37 21.77
N ARG A 477 -56.22 20.59 21.85
CA ARG A 477 -57.07 20.51 23.05
C ARG A 477 -56.74 19.28 23.89
N GLU A 478 -56.87 19.42 25.22
CA GLU A 478 -56.74 18.30 26.16
C GLU A 478 -57.93 17.35 26.08
N CYS A 479 -57.68 16.05 26.19
CA CYS A 479 -58.72 15.03 26.00
C CYS A 479 -59.59 14.83 27.26
N SER A 480 -59.00 14.99 28.45
CA SER A 480 -59.63 14.65 29.73
C SER A 480 -60.87 15.49 30.09
N PRO A 481 -60.96 16.81 29.80
CA PRO A 481 -62.15 17.58 30.16
C PRO A 481 -63.42 17.12 29.43
N CYS A 482 -63.28 16.67 28.18
CA CYS A 482 -64.42 16.25 27.36
C CYS A 482 -64.74 14.76 27.53
N HIS A 483 -63.73 13.89 27.57
CA HIS A 483 -63.94 12.44 27.60
C HIS A 483 -63.99 11.84 29.00
N LEU A 484 -63.37 12.50 29.98
CA LEU A 484 -63.36 12.03 31.36
C LEU A 484 -64.16 12.93 32.32
N HIS A 485 -64.62 14.09 31.84
CA HIS A 485 -65.24 15.13 32.66
C HIS A 485 -64.38 15.52 33.88
N LEU A 486 -63.05 15.49 33.70
CA LEU A 486 -62.06 15.80 34.72
C LEU A 486 -60.97 16.67 34.10
N SER A 487 -60.42 17.61 34.87
CA SER A 487 -59.19 18.31 34.47
C SER A 487 -57.99 17.36 34.47
N PRO A 488 -56.91 17.64 33.70
CA PRO A 488 -55.68 16.86 33.75
C PRO A 488 -55.12 16.69 35.17
N SER A 489 -55.23 17.72 36.02
CA SER A 489 -54.77 17.64 37.42
C SER A 489 -55.62 16.69 38.27
N GLU A 490 -56.93 16.61 38.04
CA GLU A 490 -57.82 15.65 38.69
C GLU A 490 -57.57 14.22 38.23
N VAL A 491 -57.32 14.02 36.93
CA VAL A 491 -56.93 12.71 36.39
C VAL A 491 -55.64 12.23 37.06
N ARG A 492 -54.64 13.10 37.16
CA ARG A 492 -53.37 12.80 37.82
C ARG A 492 -53.55 12.45 39.30
N ARG A 493 -54.39 13.21 40.02
CA ARG A 493 -54.72 12.91 41.42
C ARG A 493 -55.37 11.53 41.56
N ARG A 494 -56.29 11.15 40.69
CA ARG A 494 -56.92 9.82 40.70
C ARG A 494 -55.95 8.69 40.37
N MET A 495 -55.07 8.87 39.38
CA MET A 495 -54.03 7.89 39.02
C MET A 495 -53.09 7.60 40.20
N LEU A 496 -52.77 8.62 41.00
CA LEU A 496 -51.93 8.50 42.19
C LEU A 496 -52.70 8.03 43.44
N ALA A 497 -54.01 8.26 43.51
CA ALA A 497 -54.87 7.83 44.61
C ALA A 497 -55.26 6.35 44.53
N ALA A 498 -55.34 5.77 43.32
CA ALA A 498 -55.63 4.34 43.11
C ALA A 498 -54.66 3.39 43.83
N GLU A 499 -53.48 3.87 44.22
CA GLU A 499 -52.50 3.13 45.00
C GLU A 499 -52.81 3.09 46.51
N ALA A 500 -53.46 4.14 47.05
CA ALA A 500 -53.78 4.26 48.47
C ALA A 500 -54.93 3.34 48.91
N ALA A 501 -55.73 2.84 47.96
CA ALA A 501 -56.81 1.88 48.18
C ALA A 501 -56.35 0.41 48.13
N ARG A 502 -55.03 0.14 48.04
CA ARG A 502 -54.50 -1.23 48.08
C ARG A 502 -54.67 -1.81 49.50
N PRO A 503 -55.36 -2.94 49.69
CA PRO A 503 -55.27 -3.66 50.96
C PRO A 503 -53.81 -4.05 51.19
N ALA A 504 -53.32 -3.82 52.41
CA ALA A 504 -51.98 -4.24 52.80
C ALA A 504 -51.80 -5.74 52.52
N PRO A 505 -50.63 -6.18 52.04
CA PRO A 505 -50.39 -7.61 51.81
C PRO A 505 -50.63 -8.37 53.12
N PRO A 506 -51.27 -9.56 53.07
CA PRO A 506 -51.44 -10.38 54.27
C PRO A 506 -50.05 -10.66 54.86
N ARG A 507 -49.92 -10.47 56.17
CA ARG A 507 -48.67 -10.65 56.92
C ARG A 507 -48.19 -12.09 56.88
#